data_AF-A0A7G8P9H0-F1
#
_entry.id   AF-A0A7G8P9H0-F1
#
_cell.length_a   1.000
_cell.length_b   1.000
_cell.length_c   1.000
_cell.angle_alpha   90.00
_cell.angle_beta   90.00
_cell.angle_gamma   90.00
#
_symmetry.space_group_name_H-M   'P 1'
#
loop_
_entity.id
_entity.type
_entity.pdbx_description
1 polymer ?
#
loop_
_entity_poly.entity_id
_entity_poly.type
_entity_poly.pdbx_seq_one_letter_code
_entity_poly.pdbx_strand_id
1 'polypeptide(L)'
;MNAPTPGWYPDPQDPLRTRYWTGSGWTDHAPPNPPQWVVPAQPRIRDPKLKWWLLLIAAVFAVSIGTAIAVTSETDEPDPQSYRSGKLAGAPIADVPLQLGSASSVEEACTAALQSFKRRGMASDYVDEDWISGCIAGVHDRHNGGNYAP
;
A
#
# COMPACT_ATOMS: atom_id res chain seq x y z
N MET A 1 -31.40 -69.95 29.10
CA MET A 1 -30.91 -68.65 28.60
C MET A 1 -32.11 -67.73 28.49
N ASN A 2 -32.21 -66.66 29.30
CA ASN A 2 -33.32 -65.72 29.19
C ASN A 2 -33.17 -64.92 27.89
N ALA A 3 -34.09 -65.10 26.95
CA ALA A 3 -34.17 -64.23 25.79
C ALA A 3 -34.52 -62.80 26.26
N PRO A 4 -33.95 -61.76 25.64
CA PRO A 4 -34.30 -60.38 25.98
C PRO A 4 -35.79 -60.15 25.72
N THR A 5 -36.43 -59.44 26.65
CA THR A 5 -37.82 -59.01 26.50
C THR A 5 -37.97 -58.06 25.31
N PRO A 6 -39.15 -57.95 24.69
CA PRO A 6 -39.34 -57.02 23.58
C PRO A 6 -39.03 -55.57 23.99
N GLY A 7 -38.25 -54.86 23.18
CA GLY A 7 -37.75 -53.53 23.54
C GLY A 7 -36.73 -52.96 22.55
N TRP A 8 -36.27 -51.73 22.83
CA TRP A 8 -35.22 -51.06 22.04
C TRP A 8 -33.84 -51.45 22.55
N TYR A 9 -33.00 -52.00 21.67
CA TYR A 9 -31.63 -52.41 22.00
C TYR A 9 -30.64 -51.89 20.93
N PRO A 10 -29.35 -51.72 21.26
CA PRO A 10 -28.33 -51.38 20.27
C PRO A 10 -28.26 -52.42 19.15
N ASP A 11 -28.13 -51.99 17.89
CA ASP A 11 -28.03 -52.87 16.75
C ASP A 11 -26.66 -53.61 16.77
N PRO A 12 -26.63 -54.96 16.74
CA PRO A 12 -25.38 -55.71 16.70
C PRO A 12 -24.51 -55.41 15.47
N GLN A 13 -25.10 -54.94 14.38
CA GLN A 13 -24.39 -54.59 13.14
C GLN A 13 -23.90 -53.13 13.15
N ASP A 14 -24.56 -52.25 13.89
CA ASP A 14 -24.18 -50.85 14.03
C ASP A 14 -24.49 -50.35 15.46
N PRO A 15 -23.49 -50.36 16.37
CA PRO A 15 -23.68 -49.96 17.77
C PRO A 15 -24.16 -48.52 17.96
N LEU A 16 -24.06 -47.67 16.93
CA LEU A 16 -24.53 -46.28 16.96
C LEU A 16 -26.04 -46.17 16.68
N ARG A 17 -26.71 -47.28 16.32
CA ARG A 17 -28.14 -47.34 16.04
C ARG A 17 -28.85 -48.19 17.07
N THR A 18 -30.12 -47.88 17.28
CA THR A 18 -31.01 -48.66 18.14
C THR A 18 -32.10 -49.28 17.27
N ARG A 19 -32.37 -50.57 17.48
CA ARG A 19 -33.34 -51.36 16.73
C ARG A 19 -34.31 -52.05 17.69
N TYR A 20 -35.55 -52.27 17.28
CA TYR A 20 -36.56 -52.89 18.15
C TYR A 20 -36.50 -54.42 18.04
N TRP A 21 -36.28 -55.09 19.19
CA TRP A 21 -36.35 -56.53 19.37
C TRP A 21 -37.76 -56.95 19.78
N THR A 22 -38.31 -57.97 19.13
CA THR A 22 -39.69 -58.44 19.36
C THR A 22 -39.80 -59.61 20.32
N GLY A 23 -38.68 -60.10 20.86
CA GLY A 23 -38.62 -61.37 21.62
C GLY A 23 -38.21 -62.55 20.74
N SER A 24 -38.48 -62.51 19.44
CA SER A 24 -38.11 -63.55 18.47
C SER A 24 -37.20 -63.06 17.34
N GLY A 25 -37.15 -61.75 17.06
CA GLY A 25 -36.37 -61.18 15.97
C GLY A 25 -36.23 -59.66 16.01
N TRP A 26 -35.25 -59.14 15.27
CA TRP A 26 -35.00 -57.70 15.08
C TRP A 26 -35.90 -57.14 13.98
N THR A 27 -36.47 -55.95 14.19
CA THR A 27 -37.38 -55.29 13.22
C THR A 27 -36.75 -54.03 12.65
N ASP A 28 -37.05 -53.64 11.40
CA ASP A 28 -36.46 -52.43 10.76
C ASP A 28 -36.99 -51.09 11.30
N HIS A 29 -37.64 -51.10 12.46
CA HIS A 29 -38.21 -49.90 13.06
C HIS A 29 -37.09 -49.03 13.64
N ALA A 30 -37.12 -47.72 13.35
CA ALA A 30 -36.29 -46.73 14.01
C ALA A 30 -37.03 -46.17 15.25
N PRO A 31 -36.32 -45.79 16.33
CA PRO A 31 -36.96 -45.21 17.50
C PRO A 31 -37.76 -43.95 17.11
N PRO A 32 -38.98 -43.77 17.64
CA PRO A 32 -39.94 -42.77 17.14
C PRO A 32 -39.53 -41.30 17.27
N ASN A 33 -38.39 -40.97 17.88
CA ASN A 33 -37.77 -39.65 17.79
C ASN A 33 -36.33 -39.79 18.33
N PRO A 34 -35.26 -39.47 17.60
CA PRO A 34 -33.95 -39.32 18.24
C PRO A 34 -34.06 -38.23 19.32
N PRO A 35 -33.43 -38.39 20.51
CA PRO A 35 -33.41 -37.34 21.50
C PRO A 35 -32.80 -36.09 20.87
N GLN A 36 -33.62 -35.05 20.72
CA GLN A 36 -33.15 -33.77 20.22
C GLN A 36 -32.36 -33.14 21.35
N TRP A 37 -31.04 -33.27 21.29
CA TRP A 37 -30.15 -32.52 22.15
C TRP A 37 -30.41 -31.04 21.87
N VAL A 38 -31.17 -30.39 22.76
CA VAL A 38 -31.39 -28.96 22.70
C VAL A 38 -30.04 -28.33 23.00
N VAL A 39 -29.31 -27.95 21.95
CA VAL A 39 -28.09 -27.16 22.12
C VAL A 39 -28.54 -25.83 22.72
N PRO A 40 -28.13 -25.48 23.95
CA PRO A 40 -28.53 -24.21 24.54
C PRO A 40 -28.01 -23.10 23.64
N ALA A 41 -28.89 -22.14 23.32
CA ALA A 41 -28.51 -20.96 22.56
C ALA A 41 -27.35 -20.26 23.30
N GLN A 42 -26.19 -20.17 22.65
CA GLN A 42 -25.05 -19.51 23.28
C GLN A 42 -25.39 -18.03 23.52
N PRO A 43 -25.13 -17.49 24.72
CA PRO A 43 -25.32 -16.07 24.98
C PRO A 43 -24.32 -15.28 24.13
N ARG A 44 -24.85 -14.50 23.18
CA ARG A 44 -24.04 -13.58 22.36
C ARG A 44 -23.65 -12.39 23.24
N ILE A 45 -22.52 -12.48 23.93
CA ILE A 45 -21.98 -11.32 24.65
C ILE A 45 -21.58 -10.27 23.61
N ARG A 46 -22.39 -9.20 23.53
CA ARG A 46 -22.21 -8.09 22.61
C ARG A 46 -21.59 -6.97 23.41
N ASP A 47 -20.27 -6.99 23.59
CA ASP A 47 -19.60 -5.99 24.42
C ASP A 47 -19.60 -4.61 23.75
N PRO A 48 -20.34 -3.61 24.28
CA PRO A 48 -20.40 -2.28 23.69
C PRO A 48 -19.06 -1.53 23.83
N LYS A 49 -18.17 -2.01 24.70
CA LYS A 49 -16.84 -1.45 24.96
C LYS A 49 -15.87 -1.65 23.79
N LEU A 50 -16.03 -2.71 23.00
CA LEU A 50 -15.16 -2.96 21.84
C LEU A 50 -15.35 -1.90 20.75
N LYS A 51 -16.60 -1.44 20.53
CA LYS A 51 -16.89 -0.37 19.58
C LYS A 51 -16.24 0.96 20.01
N TRP A 52 -16.31 1.28 21.31
CA TRP A 52 -15.65 2.47 21.85
C TRP A 52 -14.12 2.39 21.75
N TRP A 53 -13.53 1.21 22.01
CA TRP A 53 -12.09 1.00 21.81
C TRP A 53 -11.65 1.13 20.34
N LEU A 54 -12.42 0.60 19.40
CA LEU A 54 -12.13 0.74 17.96
C LEU A 54 -12.20 2.20 17.49
N LEU A 55 -13.16 2.99 18.00
CA LEU A 55 -13.26 4.42 17.68
C LEU A 55 -12.07 5.22 18.23
N LEU A 56 -11.61 4.92 19.45
CA LEU A 56 -10.42 5.57 20.02
C LEU A 56 -9.16 5.26 19.20
N ILE A 57 -8.96 4.01 18.81
CA ILE A 57 -7.81 3.60 17.97
C ILE A 57 -7.86 4.32 16.63
N ALA A 58 -9.03 4.35 15.97
CA ALA A 58 -9.18 5.02 14.68
C ALA A 58 -8.90 6.53 14.76
N ALA A 59 -9.33 7.19 15.84
CA ALA A 59 -9.06 8.61 16.06
C ALA A 59 -7.55 8.88 16.25
N VAL A 60 -6.86 8.07 17.06
CA VAL A 60 -5.40 8.18 17.25
C VAL A 60 -4.67 7.95 15.93
N PHE A 61 -5.09 6.96 15.14
CA PHE A 61 -4.48 6.66 13.84
C PHE A 61 -4.67 7.82 12.85
N ALA A 62 -5.87 8.38 12.75
CA ALA A 62 -6.15 9.52 11.88
C ALA A 62 -5.33 10.76 12.26
N VAL A 63 -5.17 11.04 13.56
CA VAL A 63 -4.32 12.14 14.05
C VAL A 63 -2.85 11.87 13.71
N SER A 64 -2.36 10.66 13.93
CA SER A 64 -0.96 10.29 13.63
C SER A 64 -0.60 10.42 12.15
N ILE A 65 -1.50 10.01 11.26
CA ILE A 65 -1.33 10.15 9.80
C ILE A 65 -1.36 11.64 9.41
N GLY A 66 -2.31 12.41 9.97
CA GLY A 66 -2.40 13.84 9.71
C GLY A 66 -1.15 14.62 10.16
N THR A 67 -0.58 14.27 11.31
CA THR A 67 0.67 14.89 11.79
C THR A 67 1.90 14.50 10.97
N ALA A 68 1.94 13.29 10.41
CA ALA A 68 3.07 12.87 9.56
C ALA A 68 3.12 13.65 8.24
N ILE A 69 1.97 13.98 7.66
CA ILE A 69 1.89 14.72 6.39
C ILE A 69 2.27 16.20 6.57
N ALA A 70 1.95 16.80 7.72
CA ALA A 70 2.21 18.23 7.96
C ALA A 70 3.69 18.57 8.26
N VAL A 71 4.50 17.60 8.68
CA VAL A 71 5.90 17.84 9.08
C VAL A 71 6.86 17.72 7.89
N THR A 72 6.46 17.15 6.76
CA THR A 72 7.36 16.94 5.61
C THR A 72 7.23 17.97 4.50
N SER A 73 6.44 19.02 4.65
CA SER A 73 6.41 20.12 3.67
C SER A 73 7.43 21.19 4.04
N GLU A 74 8.70 20.80 4.10
CA GLU A 74 9.78 21.77 3.97
C GLU A 74 9.80 22.14 2.48
N THR A 75 9.24 23.30 2.14
CA THR A 75 9.39 23.85 0.80
C THR A 75 10.83 24.29 0.68
N ASP A 76 11.71 23.40 0.21
CA ASP A 76 13.07 23.75 -0.16
C ASP A 76 13.00 24.87 -1.19
N GLU A 77 13.34 26.08 -0.77
CA GLU A 77 13.53 27.19 -1.69
C GLU A 77 14.79 26.90 -2.52
N PRO A 78 14.72 26.96 -3.87
CA PRO A 78 15.86 26.65 -4.73
C PRO A 78 17.09 27.48 -4.35
N ASP A 79 18.26 26.86 -4.26
CA ASP A 79 19.52 27.58 -3.99
C ASP A 79 19.78 28.59 -5.13
N PRO A 80 19.78 29.91 -4.84
CA PRO A 80 19.89 30.92 -5.88
C PRO A 80 21.20 30.83 -6.68
N GLN A 81 22.27 30.34 -6.05
CA GLN A 81 23.59 30.24 -6.68
C GLN A 81 23.63 29.11 -7.71
N SER A 82 23.14 27.93 -7.34
CA SER A 82 23.01 26.74 -8.19
C SER A 82 22.12 27.05 -9.39
N TYR A 83 20.94 27.62 -9.14
CA TYR A 83 20.02 28.04 -10.18
C TYR A 83 20.63 29.06 -11.15
N ARG A 84 21.26 30.13 -10.63
CA ARG A 84 21.88 31.16 -11.47
C ARG A 84 23.06 30.60 -12.29
N SER A 85 23.86 29.72 -11.70
CA SER A 85 24.97 29.05 -12.36
C SER A 85 24.48 28.18 -13.53
N GLY A 86 23.45 27.37 -13.30
CA GLY A 86 22.78 26.60 -14.34
C GLY A 86 22.29 27.47 -15.50
N LYS A 87 21.63 28.58 -15.17
CA LYS A 87 21.08 29.51 -16.16
C LYS A 87 22.16 30.18 -17.03
N LEU A 88 23.25 30.63 -16.42
CA LEU A 88 24.30 31.39 -17.12
C LEU A 88 25.35 30.50 -17.78
N ALA A 89 25.77 29.43 -17.12
CA ALA A 89 26.84 28.55 -17.59
C ALA A 89 26.31 27.27 -18.25
N GLY A 90 25.22 26.70 -17.74
CA GLY A 90 24.65 25.46 -18.24
C GLY A 90 23.92 25.63 -19.57
N ALA A 91 23.04 26.64 -19.66
CA ALA A 91 22.21 26.85 -20.85
C ALA A 91 23.00 26.96 -22.17
N PRO A 92 24.11 27.73 -22.28
CA PRO A 92 24.91 27.78 -23.51
C PRO A 92 25.55 26.44 -23.89
N ILE A 93 25.85 25.59 -22.90
CA ILE A 93 26.45 24.26 -23.13
C ILE A 93 25.37 23.29 -23.62
N ALA A 94 24.18 23.35 -23.03
CA ALA A 94 23.03 22.52 -23.41
C ALA A 94 22.48 22.88 -24.80
N ASP A 95 22.65 24.12 -25.26
CA ASP A 95 22.16 24.57 -26.57
C ASP A 95 22.84 23.85 -27.74
N VAL A 96 24.11 23.48 -27.60
CA VAL A 96 24.89 22.79 -28.65
C VAL A 96 24.27 21.43 -29.04
N PRO A 97 24.06 20.46 -28.12
CA PRO A 97 23.45 19.19 -28.47
C PRO A 97 21.98 19.33 -28.90
N LEU A 98 21.26 20.34 -28.43
CA LEU A 98 19.89 20.62 -28.88
C LEU A 98 19.86 21.06 -30.36
N GLN A 99 20.74 21.98 -30.75
CA GLN A 99 20.83 22.44 -32.14
C GLN A 99 21.33 21.36 -33.09
N LEU A 100 22.23 20.48 -32.62
CA LEU A 100 22.74 19.35 -33.40
C LEU A 100 21.76 18.17 -33.46
N GLY A 101 20.65 18.21 -32.72
CA GLY A 101 19.71 17.09 -32.60
C GLY A 101 20.31 15.85 -31.93
N SER A 102 21.39 16.01 -31.15
CA SER A 102 22.04 14.92 -30.42
C SER A 102 21.48 14.72 -29.01
N ALA A 103 20.69 15.65 -28.49
CA ALA A 103 19.85 15.48 -27.30
C ALA A 103 18.37 15.42 -27.71
N SER A 104 17.62 14.50 -27.12
CA SER A 104 16.19 14.29 -27.39
C SER A 104 15.28 15.23 -26.59
N SER A 105 15.80 15.84 -25.52
CA SER A 105 15.08 16.81 -24.69
C SER A 105 16.02 17.85 -24.07
N VAL A 106 15.45 19.00 -23.64
CA VAL A 106 16.18 20.05 -22.92
C VAL A 106 16.77 19.52 -21.60
N GLU A 107 16.04 18.65 -20.92
CA GLU A 107 16.47 18.02 -19.67
C GLU A 107 17.70 17.12 -19.88
N GLU A 108 17.72 16.32 -20.94
CA GLU A 108 18.88 15.50 -21.32
C GLU A 108 20.10 16.37 -21.61
N ALA A 109 19.91 17.44 -22.39
CA ALA A 109 20.98 18.38 -22.73
C ALA A 109 21.56 19.08 -21.48
N CYS A 110 20.70 19.51 -20.55
CA CYS A 110 21.13 20.14 -19.30
C CYS A 110 21.82 19.14 -18.36
N THR A 111 21.38 17.88 -18.32
CA THR A 111 22.06 16.83 -17.55
C THR A 111 23.45 16.55 -18.10
N ALA A 112 23.61 16.48 -19.44
CA ALA A 112 24.91 16.32 -20.09
C ALA A 112 25.83 17.55 -19.88
N ALA A 113 25.23 18.75 -19.85
CA ALA A 113 25.94 19.98 -19.52
C ALA A 113 26.47 19.97 -18.08
N LEU A 114 25.65 19.53 -17.11
CA LEU A 114 26.05 19.38 -15.70
C LEU A 114 27.23 18.42 -15.57
N GLN A 115 27.17 17.25 -16.23
CA GLN A 115 28.28 16.30 -16.22
C GLN A 115 29.58 16.91 -16.77
N SER A 116 29.49 17.68 -17.85
CA SER A 116 30.63 18.39 -18.44
C SER A 116 31.16 19.50 -17.54
N PHE A 117 30.29 20.14 -16.78
CA PHE A 117 30.62 21.17 -15.81
C PHE A 117 31.29 20.59 -14.55
N LYS A 118 30.78 19.46 -14.03
CA LYS A 118 31.40 18.66 -12.96
C LYS A 118 32.77 18.11 -13.34
N ARG A 119 32.93 17.60 -14.57
CA ARG A 119 34.25 17.14 -15.08
C ARG A 119 35.32 18.23 -15.09
N ARG A 120 34.92 19.51 -15.18
CA ARG A 120 35.82 20.66 -15.11
C ARG A 120 36.08 21.16 -13.68
N GLY A 121 35.55 20.47 -12.67
CA GLY A 121 35.70 20.85 -11.26
C GLY A 121 34.90 22.09 -10.86
N MET A 122 33.89 22.49 -11.65
CA MET A 122 33.16 23.74 -11.44
C MET A 122 31.87 23.59 -10.62
N ALA A 123 31.46 22.36 -10.26
CA ALA A 123 30.19 22.08 -9.55
C ALA A 123 30.33 21.11 -8.38
N SER A 124 31.35 21.25 -7.54
CA SER A 124 31.43 20.45 -6.32
C SER A 124 30.35 20.82 -5.30
N ASP A 125 29.96 22.09 -5.25
CA ASP A 125 29.13 22.64 -4.16
C ASP A 125 27.71 23.00 -4.63
N TYR A 126 27.37 22.72 -5.89
CA TYR A 126 26.03 23.02 -6.43
C TYR A 126 25.07 21.87 -6.23
N VAL A 127 23.80 22.21 -5.97
CA VAL A 127 22.68 21.27 -5.98
C VAL A 127 22.33 20.97 -7.44
N ASP A 128 22.36 19.69 -7.81
CA ASP A 128 22.21 19.24 -9.20
C ASP A 128 20.85 19.65 -9.77
N GLU A 129 19.80 19.49 -8.96
CA GLU A 129 18.42 19.76 -9.27
C GLU A 129 18.19 21.25 -9.58
N ASP A 130 18.73 22.14 -8.74
CA ASP A 130 18.61 23.58 -8.91
C ASP A 130 19.45 24.06 -10.10
N TRP A 131 20.63 23.49 -10.28
CA TRP A 131 21.48 23.79 -11.43
C TRP A 131 20.82 23.37 -12.75
N ILE A 132 20.25 22.17 -12.81
CA ILE A 132 19.51 21.70 -14.00
C ILE A 132 18.28 22.59 -14.25
N SER A 133 17.52 22.92 -13.22
CA SER A 133 16.36 23.81 -13.32
C SER A 133 16.72 25.18 -13.88
N GLY A 134 17.83 25.76 -13.41
CA GLY A 134 18.38 27.00 -13.95
C GLY A 134 18.79 26.87 -15.42
N CYS A 135 19.46 25.77 -15.78
CA CYS A 135 19.85 25.49 -17.17
C CYS A 135 18.64 25.43 -18.10
N ILE A 136 17.59 24.69 -17.73
CA ILE A 136 16.35 24.57 -18.52
C ILE A 136 15.71 25.95 -18.71
N ALA A 137 15.61 26.74 -17.64
CA ALA A 137 15.08 28.11 -17.72
C ALA A 137 15.91 28.99 -18.67
N GLY A 138 17.24 28.89 -18.61
CA GLY A 138 18.12 29.62 -19.52
C GLY A 138 17.98 29.20 -20.98
N VAL A 139 17.79 27.90 -21.27
CA VAL A 139 17.50 27.43 -22.63
C VAL A 139 16.17 27.97 -23.11
N HIS A 140 15.10 27.87 -22.30
CA HIS A 140 13.80 28.44 -22.66
C HIS A 140 13.87 29.94 -22.94
N ASP A 141 14.59 30.72 -22.12
CA ASP A 141 14.76 32.16 -22.34
C ASP A 141 15.44 32.45 -23.69
N ARG A 142 16.44 31.66 -24.07
CA ARG A 142 17.16 31.84 -25.35
C ARG A 142 16.31 31.50 -26.57
N HIS A 143 15.48 30.46 -26.47
CA HIS A 143 14.64 29.99 -27.58
C HIS A 143 13.34 30.79 -27.72
N ASN A 144 12.79 31.31 -26.62
CA ASN A 144 11.53 32.07 -26.61
C ASN A 144 11.70 33.60 -26.74
N GLY A 145 12.90 34.10 -27.04
CA GLY A 145 13.14 35.52 -27.36
C GLY A 145 13.46 36.41 -26.17
N GLY A 146 14.20 35.91 -25.17
CA GLY A 146 14.70 36.69 -24.04
C GLY A 146 15.72 37.76 -24.45
N ASN A 147 15.22 38.97 -24.70
CA ASN A 147 15.97 40.23 -24.81
C ASN A 147 16.63 40.66 -23.48
N TYR A 148 17.38 39.78 -22.82
CA TYR A 148 18.22 40.19 -21.69
C TYR A 148 19.67 39.80 -21.97
N ALA A 149 20.27 40.62 -22.84
CA ALA A 149 21.70 40.89 -22.78
C ALA A 149 22.03 41.58 -21.44
N PRO A 150 23.12 41.21 -20.74
CA PRO A 150 23.95 42.19 -20.07
C PRO A 150 24.79 42.99 -21.08
#